data_AF-A0A484YEV4-F1
#
_entry.id   AF-A0A484YEV4-F1
#
_cell.length_a   1.000
_cell.length_b   1.000
_cell.length_c   1.000
_cell.angle_alpha   90.00
_cell.angle_beta   90.00
_cell.angle_gamma   90.00
#
_symmetry.space_group_name_H-M   'P 1'
#
loop_
_entity.id
_entity.type
_entity.pdbx_description
1 polymer ?
#
loop_
_entity_poly.entity_id
_entity_poly.type
_entity_poly.pdbx_seq_one_letter_code
_entity_poly.pdbx_strand_id
1 'polypeptide(L)'
;MSSVRSHDNTAFINELSRLVGSSHLLTDPAKTARYRKGFRSGQGDALAVVFPGTLLELWRVLSACVTADKIILMQAANTGLTEGSTPNGNDYDRDIVIISTLRLDKLHLLDKGEQVLAFPGTTLYSLEKALKPLGREPHSVIGSSCIGASVVGGICNNSGGSLVQRGPAYTEMSLFAVSTRTAN
;
A
#
# COMPACT_ATOMS: atom_id res chain seq x y z
N MET A 1 30.58 17.67 2.12
CA MET A 1 29.48 18.43 1.49
C MET A 1 28.91 17.56 0.38
N SER A 2 27.80 16.86 0.63
CA SER A 2 27.20 15.96 -0.35
C SER A 2 26.46 16.80 -1.41
N SER A 3 26.84 16.67 -2.67
CA SER A 3 26.14 17.32 -3.77
C SER A 3 24.73 16.75 -3.86
N VAL A 4 23.72 17.57 -3.59
CA VAL A 4 22.33 17.23 -3.86
C VAL A 4 22.22 16.97 -5.37
N ARG A 5 22.15 15.70 -5.77
CA ARG A 5 21.84 15.35 -7.16
C ARG A 5 20.40 15.77 -7.41
N SER A 6 20.19 16.97 -7.94
CA SER A 6 18.90 17.39 -8.48
C SER A 6 18.63 16.57 -9.75
N HIS A 7 18.12 15.36 -9.58
CA HIS A 7 17.56 14.61 -10.70
C HIS A 7 16.27 15.33 -11.12
N ASP A 8 16.23 15.80 -12.37
CA ASP A 8 14.99 16.32 -12.92
C ASP A 8 13.96 15.18 -12.99
N ASN A 9 13.01 15.22 -12.06
CA ASN A 9 11.95 14.22 -11.93
C ASN A 9 10.67 14.63 -12.67
N THR A 10 10.68 15.74 -13.42
CA THR A 10 9.49 16.30 -14.08
C THR A 10 8.82 15.29 -15.00
N ALA A 11 9.59 14.62 -15.87
CA ALA A 11 9.06 13.63 -16.79
C ALA A 11 8.39 12.45 -16.06
N PHE A 12 9.03 11.97 -14.99
CA PHE A 12 8.50 10.87 -14.18
C PHE A 12 7.23 11.26 -13.42
N ILE A 13 7.21 12.44 -12.79
CA ILE A 13 6.03 12.98 -12.09
C ILE A 13 4.85 13.16 -13.07
N ASN A 14 5.11 13.66 -14.27
CA ASN A 14 4.09 13.82 -15.31
C ASN A 14 3.54 12.47 -15.75
N GLU A 15 4.39 11.44 -15.89
CA GLU A 15 3.94 10.08 -16.22
C GLU A 15 3.06 9.50 -15.11
N LEU A 16 3.45 9.63 -13.84
CA LEU A 16 2.59 9.21 -12.72
C LEU A 16 1.23 9.93 -12.75
N SER A 17 1.23 11.24 -12.97
CA SER A 17 0.02 12.06 -13.06
C SER A 17 -0.88 11.60 -14.22
N ARG A 18 -0.30 11.25 -15.37
CA ARG A 18 -1.03 10.69 -16.52
C ARG A 18 -1.65 9.34 -16.21
N LEU A 19 -0.96 8.49 -15.44
CA LEU A 19 -1.40 7.14 -15.11
C LEU A 19 -2.60 7.12 -14.15
N VAL A 20 -2.59 7.95 -13.09
CA VAL A 20 -3.61 7.90 -12.03
C VAL A 20 -4.53 9.13 -12.00
N GLY A 21 -4.22 10.17 -12.77
CA GLY A 21 -4.86 11.48 -12.70
C GLY A 21 -4.19 12.42 -11.70
N SER A 22 -4.16 13.72 -12.00
CA SER A 22 -3.46 14.74 -11.20
C SER A 22 -4.01 14.88 -9.77
N SER A 23 -5.30 14.63 -9.55
CA SER A 23 -5.93 14.59 -8.21
C SER A 23 -5.46 13.41 -7.35
N HIS A 24 -4.75 12.45 -7.94
CA HIS A 24 -4.31 11.21 -7.32
C HIS A 24 -2.79 11.10 -7.27
N LEU A 25 -2.10 12.24 -7.33
CA LEU A 25 -0.67 12.37 -7.12
C LEU A 25 -0.39 13.56 -6.19
N LEU A 26 0.42 13.34 -5.17
CA LEU A 26 0.87 14.39 -4.24
C LEU A 26 2.39 14.47 -4.25
N THR A 27 2.93 15.66 -4.50
CA THR A 27 4.38 15.95 -4.44
C THR A 27 4.71 17.04 -3.43
N ASP A 28 3.73 17.86 -3.05
CA ASP A 28 3.86 18.90 -2.01
C ASP A 28 4.19 18.25 -0.65
N PRO A 29 5.35 18.59 -0.03
CA PRO A 29 5.76 18.03 1.26
C PRO A 29 4.73 18.17 2.38
N ALA A 30 3.94 19.25 2.38
CA ALA A 30 2.89 19.46 3.37
C ALA A 30 1.72 18.49 3.18
N LYS A 31 1.34 18.22 1.93
CA LYS A 31 0.25 17.28 1.60
C LYS A 31 0.66 15.81 1.78
N THR A 32 1.94 15.50 1.63
CA THR A 32 2.46 14.12 1.80
C THR A 32 2.78 13.79 3.26
N ALA A 33 2.82 14.77 4.17
CA ALA A 33 3.28 14.59 5.56
C ALA A 33 2.63 13.42 6.30
N ARG A 34 1.30 13.23 6.17
CA ARG A 34 0.57 12.14 6.85
C ARG A 34 0.94 10.73 6.37
N TYR A 35 1.47 10.61 5.15
CA TYR A 35 1.91 9.34 4.57
C TYR A 35 3.37 9.06 4.86
N ARG A 36 4.14 10.11 5.15
CA ARG A 36 5.58 10.04 5.42
C ARG A 36 5.91 9.86 6.90
N LYS A 37 4.95 10.10 7.79
CA LYS A 37 5.08 9.91 9.24
C LYS A 37 4.34 8.65 9.68
N GLY A 38 5.03 7.75 10.37
CA GLY A 38 4.45 6.51 10.88
C GLY A 38 3.49 6.77 12.04
N PHE A 39 2.65 5.78 12.35
CA PHE A 39 1.59 5.90 13.34
C PHE A 39 2.13 6.20 14.75
N ARG A 40 3.23 5.53 15.14
CA ARG A 40 3.89 5.69 16.44
C ARG A 40 5.17 6.52 16.34
N SER A 41 6.03 6.14 15.40
CA SER A 41 7.35 6.73 15.14
C SER A 41 7.73 6.43 13.68
N GLY A 42 8.93 6.86 13.26
CA GLY A 42 9.38 6.77 11.88
C GLY A 42 8.90 7.95 11.04
N GLN A 43 9.83 8.55 10.30
CA GLN A 43 9.54 9.59 9.33
C GLN A 43 10.70 9.69 8.33
N GLY A 44 10.38 10.09 7.10
CA GLY A 44 11.39 10.48 6.12
C GLY A 44 10.76 11.18 4.92
N ASP A 45 11.57 11.42 3.89
CA ASP A 45 11.16 12.10 2.68
C ASP A 45 10.68 11.12 1.60
N ALA A 46 9.78 11.61 0.74
CA ALA A 46 9.32 10.91 -0.43
C ALA A 46 9.09 11.93 -1.55
N LEU A 47 9.51 11.57 -2.75
CA LEU A 47 9.32 12.37 -3.96
C LEU A 47 7.83 12.57 -4.26
N ALA A 48 7.04 11.51 -4.08
CA ALA A 48 5.61 11.54 -4.33
C ALA A 48 4.85 10.51 -3.48
N VAL A 49 3.56 10.78 -3.29
CA VAL A 49 2.55 9.80 -2.87
C VAL A 49 1.55 9.65 -4.01
N VAL A 50 1.35 8.42 -4.48
CA VAL A 50 0.50 8.09 -5.62
C VAL A 50 -0.66 7.19 -5.20
N PHE A 51 -1.85 7.44 -5.75
CA PHE A 51 -3.11 6.80 -5.35
C PHE A 51 -3.76 6.06 -6.53
N PRO A 52 -3.27 4.88 -6.96
CA PRO A 52 -3.88 4.13 -8.04
C PRO A 52 -5.33 3.72 -7.69
N GLY A 53 -6.25 3.91 -8.63
CA GLY A 53 -7.67 3.56 -8.50
C GLY A 53 -8.04 2.19 -9.07
N THR A 54 -7.15 1.56 -9.82
CA THR A 54 -7.35 0.21 -10.37
C THR A 54 -6.08 -0.64 -10.22
N LEU A 55 -6.23 -1.97 -10.26
CA LEU A 55 -5.06 -2.89 -10.24
C LEU A 55 -4.16 -2.67 -11.48
N LEU A 56 -4.75 -2.28 -12.62
CA LEU A 56 -3.99 -1.95 -13.82
C LEU A 56 -3.18 -0.67 -13.65
N GLU A 57 -3.75 0.37 -13.03
CA GLU A 57 -3.01 1.58 -12.66
C GLU A 57 -1.88 1.27 -11.68
N LEU A 58 -2.13 0.45 -10.65
CA LEU A 58 -1.08 0.00 -9.72
C LEU A 58 0.08 -0.67 -10.47
N TRP A 59 -0.22 -1.60 -11.38
CA TRP A 59 0.81 -2.28 -12.17
C TRP A 59 1.60 -1.32 -13.08
N ARG A 60 0.94 -0.35 -13.71
CA ARG A 60 1.60 0.67 -14.54
C ARG A 60 2.47 1.60 -13.70
N VAL A 61 2.01 2.03 -12.53
CA VAL A 61 2.78 2.86 -11.59
C VAL A 61 4.03 2.10 -11.11
N LEU A 62 3.89 0.83 -10.72
CA LEU A 62 5.03 -0.01 -10.34
C LEU A 62 6.05 -0.11 -11.48
N SER A 63 5.58 -0.34 -12.71
CA SER A 63 6.45 -0.42 -13.89
C SER A 63 7.15 0.91 -14.20
N ALA A 64 6.46 2.04 -14.05
CA ALA A 64 7.05 3.37 -14.20
C ALA A 64 8.13 3.65 -13.14
N CYS A 65 7.86 3.33 -11.87
CA CYS A 65 8.83 3.46 -10.78
C CYS A 65 10.09 2.62 -11.04
N VAL A 66 9.93 1.36 -11.47
CA VAL A 66 11.05 0.47 -11.81
C VAL A 66 11.83 1.00 -13.01
N THR A 67 11.17 1.55 -14.02
CA THR A 67 11.83 2.11 -15.22
C THR A 67 12.64 3.36 -14.88
N ALA A 68 12.12 4.21 -13.98
CA ALA A 68 12.78 5.43 -13.52
C ALA A 68 13.75 5.22 -12.34
N ASP A 69 14.06 3.97 -11.99
CA ASP A 69 14.92 3.56 -10.87
C ASP A 69 14.56 4.25 -9.54
N LYS A 70 13.27 4.17 -9.17
CA LYS A 70 12.71 4.73 -7.94
C LYS A 70 12.49 3.65 -6.88
N ILE A 71 12.70 4.01 -5.62
CA ILE A 71 12.34 3.15 -4.49
C ILE A 71 10.82 3.17 -4.34
N ILE A 72 10.22 1.99 -4.20
CA ILE A 72 8.78 1.82 -4.00
C ILE A 72 8.52 1.51 -2.54
N LEU A 73 7.63 2.28 -1.91
CA LEU A 73 7.10 1.98 -0.58
C LEU A 73 5.60 1.73 -0.69
N MET A 74 5.21 0.47 -0.55
CA MET A 74 3.80 0.08 -0.54
C MET A 74 3.18 0.43 0.81
N GLN A 75 2.07 1.17 0.79
CA GLN A 75 1.40 1.60 2.02
C GLN A 75 -0.12 1.46 1.88
N ALA A 76 -0.73 0.73 2.81
CA ALA A 76 -2.18 0.72 2.95
C ALA A 76 -2.62 1.83 3.92
N ALA A 77 -3.07 1.47 5.12
CA ALA A 77 -3.63 2.40 6.11
C ALA A 77 -2.59 3.13 6.99
N ASN A 78 -1.29 2.82 6.83
CA ASN A 78 -0.21 3.39 7.65
C ASN A 78 -0.40 3.21 9.17
N THR A 79 -0.90 2.05 9.61
CA THR A 79 -1.11 1.73 11.04
C THR A 79 0.01 0.88 11.63
N GLY A 80 1.12 0.68 10.91
CA GLY A 80 2.28 -0.07 11.40
C GLY A 80 2.95 0.66 12.58
N LEU A 81 3.35 -0.09 13.61
CA LEU A 81 3.92 0.49 14.83
C LEU A 81 5.46 0.47 14.86
N THR A 82 6.08 -0.25 13.92
CA THR A 82 7.53 -0.52 13.88
C THR A 82 8.23 0.21 12.74
N GLU A 83 7.69 1.37 12.33
CA GLU A 83 8.25 2.26 11.29
C GLU A 83 8.26 1.69 9.86
N GLY A 84 8.06 0.39 9.67
CA GLY A 84 8.10 -0.29 8.37
C GLY A 84 6.98 0.08 7.38
N SER A 85 6.11 1.03 7.70
CA SER A 85 5.07 1.55 6.80
C SER A 85 5.40 2.93 6.22
N THR A 86 6.55 3.52 6.56
CA THR A 86 6.96 4.86 6.11
C THR A 86 8.45 4.90 5.79
N PRO A 87 8.94 5.91 5.04
CA PRO A 87 10.38 6.12 4.90
C PRO A 87 11.06 6.22 6.28
N ASN A 88 12.24 5.63 6.42
CA ASN A 88 13.07 5.73 7.62
C ASN A 88 14.24 6.67 7.33
N GLY A 89 14.12 7.94 7.72
CA GLY A 89 15.14 8.94 7.41
C GLY A 89 15.16 9.37 5.94
N ASN A 90 16.22 10.09 5.57
CA ASN A 90 16.37 10.78 4.29
C ASN A 90 17.66 10.38 3.55
N ASP A 91 18.25 9.25 3.93
CA ASP A 91 19.56 8.78 3.47
C ASP A 91 19.47 7.64 2.44
N TYR A 92 18.27 7.37 1.91
CA TYR A 92 18.09 6.50 0.77
C TYR A 92 18.87 6.99 -0.45
N ASP A 93 19.44 6.06 -1.22
CA ASP A 93 20.28 6.35 -2.39
C ASP A 93 19.50 6.86 -3.61
N ARG A 94 18.17 6.68 -3.60
CA ARG A 94 17.22 7.03 -4.66
C ARG A 94 15.95 7.62 -4.06
N ASP A 95 15.25 8.39 -4.88
CA ASP A 95 13.96 8.96 -4.53
C ASP A 95 12.92 7.87 -4.21
N ILE A 96 12.16 8.05 -3.12
CA ILE A 96 11.08 7.16 -2.71
C ILE A 96 9.74 7.63 -3.27
N VAL A 97 8.96 6.69 -3.79
CA VAL A 97 7.54 6.87 -4.12
C VAL A 97 6.71 6.00 -3.18
N ILE A 98 5.84 6.64 -2.40
CA ILE A 98 4.85 5.94 -1.57
C ILE A 98 3.63 5.65 -2.45
N ILE A 99 3.25 4.37 -2.56
CA ILE A 99 2.05 3.95 -3.26
C ILE A 99 0.97 3.64 -2.22
N SER A 100 -0.04 4.51 -2.13
CA SER A 100 -1.17 4.30 -1.23
C SER A 100 -2.25 3.44 -1.89
N THR A 101 -2.54 2.28 -1.30
CA THR A 101 -3.46 1.29 -1.89
C THR A 101 -4.93 1.47 -1.49
N LEU A 102 -5.27 2.48 -0.68
CA LEU A 102 -6.60 2.60 -0.07
C LEU A 102 -7.77 2.77 -1.06
N ARG A 103 -7.51 3.21 -2.31
CA ARG A 103 -8.54 3.26 -3.37
C ARG A 103 -8.86 1.89 -3.99
N LEU A 104 -8.02 0.88 -3.73
CA LEU A 104 -8.18 -0.49 -4.22
C LEU A 104 -8.90 -1.32 -3.16
N ASP A 105 -10.13 -0.93 -2.82
CA ASP A 105 -10.87 -1.45 -1.65
C ASP A 105 -11.87 -2.56 -1.98
N LYS A 106 -11.98 -2.98 -3.25
CA LYS A 106 -12.94 -4.01 -3.67
C LYS A 106 -12.71 -5.33 -2.93
N LEU A 107 -13.80 -6.04 -2.72
CA LEU A 107 -13.84 -7.34 -2.06
C LEU A 107 -14.73 -8.26 -2.89
N HIS A 108 -14.22 -9.44 -3.23
CA HIS A 108 -15.01 -10.49 -3.87
C HIS A 108 -15.22 -11.64 -2.90
N LEU A 109 -16.48 -12.00 -2.68
CA LEU A 109 -16.85 -13.19 -1.91
C LEU A 109 -16.92 -14.37 -2.89
N LEU A 110 -16.27 -15.47 -2.54
CA LEU A 110 -16.25 -16.71 -3.30
C LEU A 110 -17.01 -17.78 -2.51
N ASP A 111 -17.68 -18.69 -3.21
CA ASP A 111 -18.36 -19.85 -2.61
C ASP A 111 -19.23 -19.48 -1.39
N LYS A 112 -20.12 -18.49 -1.58
CA LYS A 112 -21.01 -17.97 -0.51
C LYS A 112 -20.24 -17.48 0.74
N GLY A 113 -19.04 -16.93 0.53
CA GLY A 113 -18.19 -16.37 1.57
C GLY A 113 -17.29 -17.38 2.29
N GLU A 114 -17.15 -18.61 1.78
CA GLU A 114 -16.13 -19.56 2.27
C GLU A 114 -14.72 -19.05 2.05
N GLN A 115 -14.50 -18.37 0.93
CA GLN A 115 -13.27 -17.68 0.62
C GLN A 115 -13.55 -16.24 0.21
N VAL A 116 -12.52 -15.41 0.33
CA VAL A 116 -12.58 -14.01 -0.08
C VAL A 116 -11.34 -13.64 -0.86
N LEU A 117 -11.54 -12.83 -1.90
CA LEU A 117 -10.46 -12.15 -2.59
C LEU A 117 -10.52 -10.68 -2.20
N ALA A 118 -9.61 -10.29 -1.31
CA ALA A 118 -9.43 -8.93 -0.83
C ALA A 118 -8.41 -8.19 -1.70
N PHE A 119 -8.73 -6.97 -2.12
CA PHE A 119 -7.80 -6.10 -2.81
C PHE A 119 -6.83 -5.41 -1.85
N PRO A 120 -5.74 -4.79 -2.36
CA PRO A 120 -4.70 -4.18 -1.53
C PRO A 120 -5.17 -3.14 -0.50
N GLY A 121 -6.31 -2.50 -0.72
CA GLY A 121 -6.93 -1.51 0.17
C GLY A 121 -8.12 -2.01 0.98
N THR A 122 -8.57 -3.25 0.80
CA THR A 122 -9.73 -3.78 1.52
C THR A 122 -9.49 -3.76 3.02
N THR A 123 -10.35 -3.09 3.77
CA THR A 123 -10.23 -2.99 5.23
C THR A 123 -10.79 -4.22 5.94
N LEU A 124 -10.22 -4.57 7.09
CA LEU A 124 -10.77 -5.60 7.97
C LEU A 124 -12.21 -5.29 8.37
N TYR A 125 -12.52 -4.01 8.61
CA TYR A 125 -13.88 -3.55 8.88
C TYR A 125 -14.86 -3.84 7.72
N SER A 126 -14.45 -3.57 6.48
CA SER A 126 -15.31 -3.84 5.32
C SER A 126 -15.50 -5.34 5.09
N LEU A 127 -14.45 -6.13 5.34
CA LEU A 127 -14.53 -7.59 5.30
C LEU A 127 -15.51 -8.13 6.34
N GLU A 128 -15.40 -7.69 7.61
CA GLU A 128 -16.32 -8.08 8.68
C GLU A 128 -17.77 -7.75 8.32
N LYS A 129 -18.01 -6.53 7.84
CA LYS A 129 -19.34 -6.07 7.41
C LYS A 129 -19.92 -6.93 6.28
N ALA A 130 -19.09 -7.35 5.33
CA ALA A 130 -19.51 -8.18 4.20
C ALA A 130 -19.81 -9.64 4.61
N LEU A 131 -19.09 -10.17 5.60
CA LEU A 131 -19.27 -11.56 6.06
C LEU A 131 -20.42 -11.73 7.07
N LYS A 132 -20.74 -10.68 7.84
CA LYS A 132 -21.76 -10.73 8.89
C LYS A 132 -23.13 -11.23 8.41
N PRO A 133 -23.70 -10.76 7.26
CA PRO A 133 -24.98 -11.28 6.75
C PRO A 133 -24.95 -12.77 6.36
N LEU A 134 -23.75 -13.34 6.16
CA LEU A 134 -23.55 -14.74 5.79
C LEU A 134 -23.31 -15.63 7.02
N GLY A 135 -23.35 -15.07 8.23
CA GLY A 135 -23.01 -15.79 9.46
C GLY A 135 -21.54 -16.22 9.53
N ARG A 136 -20.65 -15.51 8.82
CA ARG A 136 -19.21 -15.79 8.79
C ARG A 136 -18.40 -14.67 9.45
N GLU A 137 -17.18 -14.99 9.81
CA GLU A 137 -16.25 -14.10 10.50
C GLU A 137 -14.96 -13.91 9.68
N PRO A 138 -14.28 -12.76 9.80
CA PRO A 138 -12.97 -12.56 9.19
C PRO A 138 -11.91 -13.48 9.82
N HIS A 139 -10.81 -13.67 9.10
CA HIS A 139 -9.65 -14.43 9.59
C HIS A 139 -8.92 -13.73 10.74
N SER A 140 -9.06 -12.41 10.89
CA SER A 140 -8.31 -11.60 11.87
C SER A 140 -9.17 -10.48 12.46
N VAL A 141 -8.94 -10.19 13.75
CA VAL A 141 -9.48 -9.04 14.48
C VAL A 141 -8.35 -8.43 15.31
N ILE A 142 -7.88 -7.26 14.90
CA ILE A 142 -6.79 -6.52 15.55
C ILE A 142 -7.29 -5.20 16.12
N GLY A 143 -6.59 -4.62 17.09
CA GLY A 143 -6.96 -3.31 17.66
C GLY A 143 -7.07 -2.19 16.62
N SER A 144 -6.28 -2.27 15.54
CA SER A 144 -6.33 -1.30 14.44
C SER A 144 -7.44 -1.54 13.40
N SER A 145 -8.25 -2.60 13.55
CA SER A 145 -9.34 -2.90 12.61
C SER A 145 -10.36 -1.75 12.54
N CYS A 146 -10.64 -1.12 13.69
CA CYS A 146 -11.58 0.00 13.79
C CYS A 146 -11.04 1.33 13.24
N ILE A 147 -9.73 1.43 12.97
CA ILE A 147 -9.08 2.62 12.38
C ILE A 147 -8.60 2.37 10.95
N GLY A 148 -9.12 1.32 10.30
CA GLY A 148 -8.96 1.12 8.86
C GLY A 148 -7.82 0.21 8.44
N ALA A 149 -7.24 -0.60 9.34
CA ALA A 149 -6.23 -1.59 8.95
C ALA A 149 -6.74 -2.48 7.79
N SER A 150 -5.91 -2.61 6.75
CA SER A 150 -6.22 -3.41 5.56
C SER A 150 -5.95 -4.89 5.79
N VAL A 151 -6.76 -5.75 5.16
CA VAL A 151 -6.54 -7.20 5.08
C VAL A 151 -5.13 -7.51 4.60
N VAL A 152 -4.74 -7.01 3.42
CA VAL A 152 -3.42 -7.28 2.84
C VAL A 152 -2.28 -6.74 3.70
N GLY A 153 -2.44 -5.57 4.31
CA GLY A 153 -1.47 -5.06 5.29
C GLY A 153 -1.28 -5.98 6.50
N GLY A 154 -2.33 -6.64 6.98
CA GLY A 154 -2.24 -7.67 8.02
C GLY A 154 -1.43 -8.89 7.55
N ILE A 155 -1.68 -9.37 6.33
CA ILE A 155 -0.92 -10.46 5.70
C ILE A 155 0.57 -10.11 5.58
N CYS A 156 0.90 -8.93 5.04
CA CYS A 156 2.30 -8.50 4.88
C CYS A 156 3.08 -8.39 6.20
N ASN A 157 2.37 -8.20 7.32
CA ASN A 157 2.97 -8.09 8.66
C ASN A 157 2.77 -9.35 9.51
N ASN A 158 2.21 -10.42 8.96
CA ASN A 158 1.85 -11.63 9.70
C ASN A 158 1.06 -11.30 10.98
N SER A 159 0.09 -10.38 10.88
CA SER A 159 -0.53 -9.75 12.05
C SER A 159 -1.27 -10.77 12.91
N GLY A 160 -1.07 -10.71 14.23
CA GLY A 160 -1.83 -11.48 15.22
C GLY A 160 -2.81 -10.60 15.98
N GLY A 161 -4.06 -11.02 16.04
CA GLY A 161 -5.15 -10.30 16.71
C GLY A 161 -5.62 -10.94 18.01
N SER A 162 -6.79 -10.54 18.48
CA SER A 162 -7.46 -11.17 19.62
C SER A 162 -7.88 -12.62 19.33
N LEU A 163 -7.98 -12.99 18.05
CA LEU A 163 -8.24 -14.35 17.59
C LEU A 163 -6.96 -15.21 17.51
N VAL A 164 -6.07 -15.11 18.51
CA VAL A 164 -4.74 -15.74 18.50
C VAL A 164 -4.75 -17.24 18.25
N GLN A 165 -5.83 -17.93 18.64
CA GLN A 165 -6.02 -19.37 18.40
C GLN A 165 -6.12 -19.73 16.91
N ARG A 166 -6.40 -18.77 16.02
CA ARG A 166 -6.42 -18.95 14.56
C ARG A 166 -5.03 -18.83 13.93
N GLY A 167 -4.01 -18.49 14.73
CA GLY A 167 -2.68 -18.19 14.23
C GLY A 167 -2.56 -16.77 13.65
N PRO A 168 -1.39 -16.45 13.07
CA PRO A 168 -1.17 -15.15 12.46
C PRO A 168 -1.85 -15.06 11.08
N ALA A 169 -2.07 -13.83 10.59
CA ALA A 169 -2.70 -13.61 9.30
C ALA A 169 -1.79 -14.06 8.14
N TYR A 170 -2.30 -14.97 7.30
CA TYR A 170 -1.64 -15.43 6.07
C TYR A 170 -2.68 -15.66 4.96
N THR A 171 -2.21 -15.81 3.73
CA THR A 171 -3.05 -16.16 2.57
C THR A 171 -2.55 -17.47 1.96
N GLU A 172 -3.46 -18.35 1.57
CA GLU A 172 -3.14 -19.61 0.88
C GLU A 172 -2.87 -19.39 -0.61
N MET A 173 -3.48 -18.35 -1.18
CA MET A 173 -3.44 -18.05 -2.61
C MET A 173 -3.16 -16.56 -2.83
N SER A 174 -2.58 -16.23 -3.99
CA SER A 174 -2.42 -14.85 -4.43
C SER A 174 -2.61 -14.75 -5.94
N LEU A 175 -3.27 -13.67 -6.38
CA LEU A 175 -3.21 -13.23 -7.77
C LEU A 175 -2.06 -12.22 -7.88
N PHE A 176 -1.15 -12.46 -8.82
CA PHE A 176 0.00 -11.60 -9.05
C PHE A 176 0.14 -11.28 -10.54
N ALA A 177 0.80 -10.16 -10.82
CA ALA A 177 1.24 -9.78 -12.15
C ALA A 177 2.77 -9.74 -12.16
N VAL A 178 3.36 -10.08 -13.30
CA VAL A 178 4.81 -10.02 -13.51
C VAL A 178 5.13 -8.83 -14.41
N SER A 179 6.17 -8.07 -14.08
CA SER A 179 6.77 -7.09 -14.99
C SER A 179 8.11 -7.67 -15.47
N THR A 180 8.20 -8.02 -16.75
CA THR A 180 9.43 -8.50 -17.37
C THR A 180 10.17 -7.32 -18.00
N ARG A 181 11.40 -7.05 -17.57
CA ARG A 181 12.32 -6.24 -18.37
C ARG A 181 12.80 -7.12 -19.52
N THR A 182 12.42 -6.81 -20.76
CA THR A 182 13.22 -7.27 -21.90
C THR A 182 14.56 -6.55 -21.81
N ALA A 183 15.63 -7.31 -21.55
CA ALA A 183 16.98 -6.78 -21.61
C ALA A 183 17.23 -6.26 -23.04
N ASN A 184 17.58 -4.98 -23.14
CA ASN A 184 18.26 -4.44 -24.32
C ASN A 184 19.76 -4.48 -24.06
#